data_AF-A0A9D4ESU1-F1
#
_entry.id   AF-A0A9D4ESU1-F1
#
_cell.length_a   1.000
_cell.length_b   1.000
_cell.length_c   1.000
_cell.angle_alpha   90.00
_cell.angle_beta   90.00
_cell.angle_gamma   90.00
#
_symmetry.space_group_name_H-M   'P 1'
#
loop_
_entity.id
_entity.type
_entity.pdbx_description
1 polymer ?
#
loop_
_entity_poly.entity_id
_entity_poly.type
_entity_poly.pdbx_seq_one_letter_code
_entity_poly.pdbx_strand_id
1 'polypeptide(L)' 'MVVCRVTLLNGKTFEPKDLDKNADGQALFDKVCKELDIIETDYFGLTYREKNSKKFWLDSTKKIAKQVK' A
#
# COMPACT_ATOMS: atom_id res chain seq x y z
N MET A 1 -7.04 6.00 12.66
CA MET A 1 -5.94 5.21 12.07
C MET A 1 -6.51 4.02 11.34
N VAL A 2 -5.98 3.73 10.16
CA VAL A 2 -6.22 2.46 9.47
C VAL A 2 -4.97 1.59 9.64
N VAL A 3 -5.16 0.31 9.92
CA VAL A 3 -4.04 -0.64 9.98
C VAL A 3 -3.89 -1.24 8.59
N CYS A 4 -2.77 -0.95 7.93
CA CYS A 4 -2.42 -1.53 6.65
C CYS A 4 -1.20 -2.43 6.83
N ARG A 5 -1.27 -3.61 6.21
CA ARG A 5 -0.18 -4.57 6.21
C ARG A 5 0.26 -4.81 4.78
N VAL A 6 1.52 -4.50 4.49
CA VAL A 6 2.10 -4.63 3.14
C VAL A 6 3.15 -5.74 3.16
N THR A 7 3.00 -6.73 2.28
CA THR A 7 4.04 -7.72 2.05
C THR A 7 5.01 -7.21 1.00
N LEU A 8 6.27 -7.05 1.38
CA LEU A 8 7.34 -6.56 0.53
C LEU A 8 7.91 -7.70 -0.34
N LEU A 9 8.68 -7.33 -1.37
CA LEU A 9 9.27 -8.29 -2.33
C LEU A 9 10.27 -9.25 -1.67
N ASN A 10 10.89 -8.85 -0.56
CA ASN A 10 11.81 -9.67 0.22
C ASN A 10 11.10 -10.63 1.19
N GLY A 11 9.77 -10.74 1.12
CA GLY A 11 8.96 -11.57 2.01
C GLY A 11 8.73 -10.98 3.41
N LYS A 12 9.32 -9.82 3.73
CA LYS A 12 9.03 -9.12 4.98
C LYS A 12 7.66 -8.46 4.91
N THR A 13 7.09 -8.26 6.09
CA THR A 13 5.83 -7.53 6.26
C THR A 13 6.13 -6.17 6.85
N PHE A 14 5.63 -5.12 6.21
CA PHE A 14 5.72 -3.75 6.67
C PHE A 14 4.34 -3.24 7.08
N GLU A 15 4.28 -2.64 8.27
CA GLU A 15 3.09 -2.05 8.85
C GLU A 15 3.37 -0.57 9.10
N PRO A 16 2.89 0.35 8.24
CA PRO A 16 3.15 1.77 8.39
C PRO A 16 2.47 2.29 9.66
N LYS A 17 3.26 2.89 10.55
CA LYS A 17 2.73 3.61 11.72
C LYS A 17 2.03 4.89 11.27
N ASP A 18 0.98 5.27 12.00
CA ASP A 18 0.25 6.54 11.81
C ASP A 18 -0.28 6.74 10.39
N LEU A 19 -0.96 5.74 9.82
CA LEU A 19 -1.70 5.91 8.58
C LEU A 19 -3.10 6.47 8.86
N ASP A 20 -3.41 7.63 8.28
CA ASP A 20 -4.71 8.26 8.47
C ASP A 20 -5.83 7.40 7.87
N LYS A 21 -7.03 7.46 8.47
CA LYS A 21 -8.20 6.73 7.94
C LYS A 21 -8.62 7.20 6.54
N ASN A 22 -8.24 8.41 6.16
CA ASN A 22 -8.47 9.01 4.85
C ASN A 22 -7.27 8.91 3.91
N ALA A 23 -6.21 8.20 4.30
CA ALA A 23 -5.03 8.03 3.46
C ALA A 23 -5.42 7.43 2.10
N ASP A 24 -4.81 7.97 1.06
CA ASP A 24 -4.85 7.50 -0.31
C ASP A 24 -3.78 6.43 -0.56
N GLY A 25 -3.87 5.76 -1.71
CA GLY A 25 -2.91 4.74 -2.09
C GLY A 25 -1.48 5.30 -2.16
N GLN A 26 -1.34 6.55 -2.59
CA GLN A 26 -0.05 7.23 -2.67
C GLN A 26 0.62 7.37 -1.31
N ALA A 27 -0.09 7.84 -0.27
CA ALA A 27 0.49 8.00 1.06
C ALA A 27 1.01 6.67 1.65
N LEU A 28 0.35 5.54 1.36
CA LEU A 28 0.85 4.22 1.75
C LEU A 28 2.08 3.82 0.94
N PHE A 29 2.05 4.04 -0.37
CA PHE A 29 3.14 3.72 -1.27
C PHE A 29 4.41 4.51 -0.96
N ASP A 30 4.30 5.82 -0.73
CA ASP A 30 5.42 6.67 -0.34
C ASP A 30 6.09 6.20 0.95
N LYS A 31 5.31 5.78 1.96
CA LYS A 31 5.86 5.21 3.20
C LYS A 31 6.63 3.91 2.95
N VAL A 32 6.14 3.06 2.05
CA VAL A 32 6.81 1.79 1.69
C VAL A 32 8.10 2.07 0.93
N CYS A 33 8.06 2.94 -0.08
CA CYS A 33 9.24 3.32 -0.87
C CYS A 33 10.30 3.98 0.01
N LYS A 34 9.90 4.84 0.94
CA LYS A 34 10.81 5.49 1.90
C LYS A 34 11.47 4.50 2.86
N GLU A 35 10.74 3.49 3.35
CA GLU A 35 11.32 2.45 4.23
C GLU A 35 12.31 1.55 3.48
N LEU A 36 12.06 1.30 2.19
CA LEU A 36 12.92 0.49 1.34
C LEU A 36 14.02 1.28 0.63
N ASP A 37 14.08 2.59 0.82
CA ASP A 37 14.98 3.51 0.13
C ASP A 37 14.93 3.37 -1.41
N ILE A 38 13.71 3.19 -1.95
CA ILE A 38 13.47 3.03 -3.38
C ILE A 38 13.49 4.40 -4.05
N ILE A 39 14.44 4.58 -4.96
CA ILE A 39 14.59 5.82 -5.75
C ILE A 39 13.64 5.81 -6.96
N GLU A 40 13.58 4.70 -7.70
CA GLU A 40 12.77 4.60 -8.92
C GLU A 40 11.37 4.08 -8.63
N THR A 41 10.54 4.92 -8.00
CA THR A 41 9.18 4.53 -7.56
C THR A 41 8.23 4.26 -8.72
N ASP A 42 8.49 4.81 -9.91
CA ASP A 42 7.63 4.69 -11.08
C ASP A 42 7.50 3.26 -11.62
N TYR A 43 8.44 2.37 -11.27
CA TYR A 43 8.40 0.96 -11.67
C TYR A 43 7.62 0.06 -10.70
N PHE A 44 7.26 0.59 -9.53
CA PHE A 44 6.63 -0.20 -8.48
C PHE A 44 5.17 0.21 -8.26
N GLY A 45 4.41 -0.71 -7.67
CA GLY A 45 3.04 -0.45 -7.26
C GLY A 45 2.60 -1.44 -6.20
N LEU A 46 1.50 -1.12 -5.54
CA LEU A 46 0.90 -2.00 -4.53
C LEU A 46 -0.25 -2.78 -5.12
N THR A 47 -0.38 -4.04 -4.71
CA THR A 47 -1.55 -4.86 -5.00
C THR A 47 -2.22 -5.31 -3.71
N TYR A 48 -3.54 -5.45 -3.75
CA TYR A 48 -4.33 -6.04 -2.68
C TYR A 48 -5.13 -7.22 -3.20
N ARG A 49 -5.56 -8.10 -2.30
CA ARG A 49 -6.45 -9.22 -2.63
C ARG A 49 -7.86 -8.89 -2.17
N GLU A 50 -8.81 -9.05 -3.07
CA GLU A 50 -10.24 -8.97 -2.74
C GLU A 50 -10.76 -10.33 -2.25
N LYS A 51 -12.04 -10.40 -1.83
CA LYS A 51 -12.68 -11.59 -1.26
C LYS A 51 -12.54 -12.86 -2.11
N ASN A 52 -12.49 -12.70 -3.44
CA ASN A 52 -12.32 -13.82 -4.38
C ASN A 52 -10.85 -14.18 -4.65
N SER A 53 -9.91 -13.76 -3.81
CA SER A 53 -8.45 -13.93 -3.99
C SER A 53 -7.88 -13.33 -5.27
N LYS A 54 -8.67 -12.54 -6.02
CA LYS A 54 -8.20 -11.79 -7.17
C LYS A 54 -7.33 -10.63 -6.71
N LYS A 55 -6.18 -10.47 -7.36
CA LYS A 55 -5.28 -9.35 -7.12
C LYS A 55 -5.73 -8.14 -7.93
N PHE A 56 -5.78 -6.98 -7.28
CA PHE A 56 -6.03 -5.70 -7.90
C PHE A 56 -4.91 -4.73 -7.55
N TRP A 57 -4.59 -3.84 -8.48
CA TRP A 57 -3.69 -2.72 -8.23
C TRP A 57 -4.38 -1.70 -7.33
N LEU A 58 -3.65 -1.21 -6.34
CA LEU A 58 -4.07 -0.11 -5.50
C LEU A 58 -3.91 1.19 -6.31
N ASP A 59 -5.01 1.90 -6.52
CA ASP A 59 -5.02 3.20 -7.16
C ASP A 59 -4.42 4.24 -6.20
N SER A 60 -3.35 4.92 -6.63
CA SER A 60 -2.64 5.91 -5.82
C SER A 60 -3.51 7.14 -5.50
N THR A 61 -4.44 7.49 -6.38
CA THR A 61 -5.28 8.69 -6.26
C THR A 61 -6.52 8.51 -5.38
N LYS A 62 -6.86 7.25 -5.04
CA LYS A 62 -8.07 6.92 -4.29
C LYS A 62 -7.74 6.52 -2.86
N LYS A 63 -8.67 6.83 -1.95
CA LYS A 63 -8.60 6.39 -0.55
C LYS A 63 -8.51 4.87 -0.45
N ILE A 64 -7.58 4.37 0.37
CA ILE A 64 -7.35 2.93 0.56
C ILE A 64 -8.64 2.25 1.04
N ALA A 65 -9.32 2.87 2.00
CA ALA A 65 -10.57 2.37 2.58
C ALA A 65 -11.75 2.27 1.57
N LYS A 66 -11.65 2.91 0.39
CA LYS A 66 -12.66 2.77 -0.67
C LYS A 66 -12.36 1.62 -1.63
N GLN A 67 -11.13 1.14 -1.66
CA GLN A 67 -10.66 0.12 -2.60
C GLN A 67 -10.54 -1.25 -1.91
N VAL A 68 -10.00 -1.26 -0.70
CA VAL A 68 -9.81 -2.47 0.10
C VAL A 68 -10.99 -2.60 1.05
N LYS A 69 -11.84 -3.62 0.82
CA LYS A 69 -13.04 -3.93 1.61
C LYS A 69 -12.89 -5.23 2.40
#